data_AF-A0A444VSY9-F1
#
_entry.id   AF-A0A444VSY9-F1
#
_cell.length_a   1.000
_cell.length_b   1.000
_cell.length_c   1.000
_cell.angle_alpha   90.00
_cell.angle_beta   90.00
_cell.angle_gamma   90.00
#
_symmetry.space_group_name_H-M   'P 1'
#
loop_
_entity.id
_entity.type
_entity.pdbx_description
1 polymer ?
#
loop_
_entity_poly.entity_id
_entity_poly.type
_entity_poly.pdbx_seq_one_letter_code
_entity_poly.pdbx_strand_id
1 'polypeptide(L)'
;MFFLLFYNSFGMYLNKAKIFMKATLTYLFQFLYWVWFVYFFFYIIGEIFKLAQSPVGEGIVFMGVSTFVLFFIGLVLYLFALTFEILNKMNKFLKAGSLVFCVLLIVVFFIFMRNNGDLKVYY
;
A
#
# COMPACT_ATOMS: atom_id res chain seq x y z
N MET A 1 -20.94 -46.74 10.58
CA MET A 1 -19.94 -46.21 11.54
C MET A 1 -18.65 -45.76 10.86
N PHE A 2 -18.01 -46.60 10.02
CA PHE A 2 -16.78 -46.25 9.30
C PHE A 2 -16.91 -45.04 8.33
N PHE A 3 -18.03 -44.95 7.62
CA PHE A 3 -18.30 -43.86 6.66
C PHE A 3 -18.43 -42.47 7.33
N LEU A 4 -18.99 -42.42 8.54
CA LEU A 4 -19.14 -41.19 9.35
C LEU A 4 -17.79 -40.69 9.89
N LEU A 5 -16.91 -41.61 10.29
CA LEU A 5 -15.54 -41.28 10.72
C LEU A 5 -14.70 -40.74 9.55
N PHE A 6 -14.85 -41.33 8.36
CA PHE A 6 -14.12 -40.87 7.16
C PHE A 6 -14.60 -39.48 6.72
N TYR A 7 -15.92 -39.24 6.72
CA TYR A 7 -16.49 -37.94 6.37
C TYR A 7 -16.09 -36.83 7.35
N ASN A 8 -16.13 -37.11 8.66
CA ASN A 8 -15.69 -36.16 9.68
C ASN A 8 -14.19 -35.87 9.60
N SER A 9 -13.36 -36.88 9.32
CA SER A 9 -11.91 -36.70 9.14
C SER A 9 -11.62 -35.86 7.90
N PHE A 10 -12.23 -36.18 6.76
CA PHE A 10 -12.05 -35.44 5.50
C PHE A 10 -12.55 -33.99 5.58
N GLY A 11 -13.69 -33.75 6.25
CA GLY A 11 -14.19 -32.40 6.53
C GLY A 11 -13.22 -31.58 7.39
N MET A 12 -12.55 -32.22 8.36
CA MET A 12 -11.50 -31.58 9.17
C MET A 12 -10.27 -31.18 8.34
N TYR A 13 -9.83 -32.04 7.42
CA TYR A 13 -8.70 -31.75 6.53
C TYR A 13 -9.00 -30.59 5.57
N LEU A 14 -10.19 -30.56 4.97
CA LEU A 14 -10.64 -29.45 4.13
C LEU A 14 -10.71 -28.14 4.91
N ASN A 15 -11.19 -28.19 6.16
CA ASN A 15 -11.28 -26.99 7.00
C ASN A 15 -9.89 -26.47 7.39
N LYS A 16 -8.95 -27.36 7.75
CA LYS A 16 -7.54 -27.01 7.99
C LYS A 16 -6.87 -26.41 6.75
N ALA A 17 -7.09 -26.99 5.57
CA ALA A 17 -6.54 -26.46 4.32
C ALA A 17 -7.07 -25.05 4.00
N LYS A 18 -8.37 -24.80 4.25
CA LYS A 18 -9.00 -23.49 4.06
C LYS A 18 -8.45 -22.43 5.03
N ILE A 19 -8.20 -22.82 6.28
CA ILE A 19 -7.58 -21.96 7.31
C ILE A 19 -6.13 -21.65 6.94
N PHE A 20 -5.37 -22.67 6.50
CA PHE A 20 -3.98 -22.51 6.08
C PHE A 20 -3.83 -21.59 4.86
N MET A 21 -4.66 -21.78 3.83
CA MET A 21 -4.66 -20.91 2.64
C MET A 21 -4.99 -19.46 2.99
N LYS A 22 -5.95 -19.22 3.90
CA LYS A 22 -6.26 -17.87 4.38
C LYS A 22 -5.08 -17.25 5.13
N ALA A 23 -4.41 -18.00 6.01
CA ALA A 23 -3.26 -17.51 6.76
C ALA A 23 -2.10 -17.12 5.84
N THR A 24 -1.73 -17.99 4.89
CA THR A 24 -0.64 -17.73 3.93
C THR A 24 -0.92 -16.49 3.08
N LEU A 25 -2.16 -16.34 2.60
CA LEU A 25 -2.57 -15.17 1.82
C LEU A 25 -2.47 -13.87 2.64
N THR A 26 -2.85 -13.93 3.91
CA THR A 26 -2.77 -12.79 4.84
C THR A 26 -1.33 -12.31 5.02
N TYR A 27 -0.39 -13.23 5.26
CA TYR A 27 1.03 -12.91 5.39
C TYR A 27 1.62 -12.35 4.09
N LEU A 28 1.22 -12.92 2.95
CA LEU A 28 1.65 -12.44 1.64
C LEU A 28 1.21 -10.99 1.40
N PHE A 29 -0.07 -10.66 1.59
CA PHE A 29 -0.57 -9.29 1.44
C PHE A 29 0.07 -8.32 2.43
N GLN A 30 0.35 -8.78 3.65
CA GLN A 30 1.08 -7.97 4.62
C GLN A 30 2.49 -7.67 4.16
N PHE A 31 3.21 -8.66 3.62
CA PHE A 31 4.55 -8.45 3.07
C PHE A 31 4.52 -7.48 1.89
N LEU A 32 3.61 -7.70 0.94
CA LEU A 32 3.40 -6.81 -0.21
C LEU A 32 3.08 -5.37 0.21
N TYR A 33 2.27 -5.18 1.26
CA TYR A 33 1.98 -3.85 1.79
C TYR A 33 3.24 -3.14 2.30
N TRP A 34 4.10 -3.84 3.04
CA TRP A 34 5.34 -3.25 3.56
C TRP A 34 6.35 -2.96 2.45
N VAL A 35 6.47 -3.85 1.45
CA VAL A 35 7.29 -3.61 0.26
C VAL A 35 6.78 -2.37 -0.49
N TRP A 36 5.47 -2.27 -0.69
CA TRP A 36 4.84 -1.11 -1.31
C TRP A 36 5.13 0.18 -0.51
N PHE A 37 5.00 0.14 0.82
CA PHE A 37 5.25 1.31 1.67
C PHE A 37 6.67 1.83 1.53
N VAL A 38 7.66 0.94 1.60
CA VAL A 38 9.08 1.30 1.44
C VAL A 38 9.34 1.86 0.04
N TYR A 39 8.80 1.21 -1.00
CA TYR A 39 8.90 1.69 -2.37
C TYR A 39 8.30 3.10 -2.53
N PHE A 40 7.08 3.31 -2.02
CA PHE A 40 6.37 4.58 -2.09
C PHE A 40 7.13 5.71 -1.40
N PHE A 41 7.73 5.41 -0.25
CA PHE A 41 8.54 6.37 0.51
C PHE A 41 9.73 6.89 -0.32
N PHE A 42 10.56 5.97 -0.84
CA PHE A 42 11.71 6.35 -1.66
C PHE A 42 11.29 7.01 -2.97
N TYR A 43 10.18 6.55 -3.56
CA TYR A 43 9.61 7.14 -4.77
C TYR A 43 9.24 8.62 -4.56
N ILE A 44 8.42 8.94 -3.55
CA ILE A 44 8.03 10.34 -3.28
C ILE A 44 9.24 11.21 -2.99
N ILE A 45 10.19 10.72 -2.18
CA ILE A 45 11.40 11.48 -1.87
C ILE A 45 12.17 11.81 -3.16
N GLY A 46 12.33 10.82 -4.05
CA GLY A 46 12.97 11.02 -5.34
C GLY A 46 12.24 12.06 -6.21
N GLU A 47 10.91 12.01 -6.24
CA GLU A 47 10.12 13.00 -6.99
C GLU A 47 10.21 14.41 -6.40
N ILE A 48 10.22 14.55 -5.07
CA ILE A 48 10.45 15.84 -4.39
C ILE A 48 11.83 16.40 -4.76
N PHE A 49 12.89 15.58 -4.75
CA PHE A 49 14.22 16.02 -5.15
C PHE A 49 14.28 16.47 -6.61
N LYS A 50 13.62 15.76 -7.52
CA LYS A 50 13.53 16.16 -8.94
C LYS A 50 12.83 17.51 -9.09
N LEU A 51 11.71 17.70 -8.39
CA LEU A 51 10.97 18.97 -8.38
C LEU A 51 11.81 20.13 -7.83
N ALA A 52 12.67 19.86 -6.84
CA ALA A 52 13.56 20.88 -6.28
C ALA A 52 14.74 21.27 -7.19
N GLN A 53 15.18 20.37 -8.08
CA GLN A 53 16.38 20.59 -8.91
C GLN A 53 16.09 21.13 -10.31
N SER A 54 14.91 20.84 -10.88
CA SER A 54 14.59 21.27 -12.25
C SER A 54 13.10 21.51 -12.41
N PRO A 55 12.67 22.61 -13.05
CA PRO A 55 11.26 22.83 -13.33
C PRO A 55 10.84 21.93 -14.49
N VAL A 56 10.23 20.78 -14.18
CA VAL A 56 9.86 19.75 -15.18
C VAL A 56 8.47 20.04 -15.75
N GLY A 57 8.35 20.85 -16.81
CA GLY A 57 7.07 21.36 -17.33
C GLY A 57 6.02 20.28 -17.62
N GLU A 58 6.32 19.35 -18.53
CA GLU A 58 5.40 18.25 -18.89
C GLU A 58 5.48 17.06 -17.92
N GLY A 59 6.60 16.92 -17.21
CA GLY A 59 6.80 15.84 -16.24
C GLY A 59 6.01 16.02 -14.95
N ILE A 60 5.67 17.26 -14.54
CA ILE A 60 4.91 17.54 -13.31
C ILE A 60 3.56 16.82 -13.32
N VAL A 61 2.82 16.83 -14.43
CA VAL A 61 1.52 16.14 -14.53
C VAL A 61 1.71 14.62 -14.42
N PHE A 62 2.71 14.07 -15.11
CA PHE A 62 3.03 12.64 -15.05
C PHE A 62 3.41 12.21 -13.62
N MET A 63 4.24 13.00 -12.93
CA MET A 63 4.63 12.77 -11.53
C MET A 63 3.44 12.79 -10.58
N GLY A 64 2.49 13.71 -10.79
CA GLY A 64 1.25 13.77 -10.03
C GLY A 64 0.40 12.51 -10.21
N VAL A 65 0.19 12.09 -11.48
CA VAL A 65 -0.62 10.91 -11.80
C VAL A 65 0.02 9.63 -11.26
N SER A 66 1.33 9.43 -11.43
CA SER A 66 2.03 8.24 -10.93
C SER A 66 2.02 8.16 -9.40
N THR A 67 2.18 9.29 -8.71
CA THR A 67 2.08 9.36 -7.25
C THR A 67 0.67 8.97 -6.77
N PHE A 68 -0.36 9.46 -7.46
CA PHE A 68 -1.75 9.11 -7.17
C PHE A 68 -2.05 7.62 -7.39
N VAL A 69 -1.62 7.05 -8.52
CA VAL A 69 -1.80 5.62 -8.84
C VAL A 69 -1.11 4.75 -7.79
N LEU A 70 0.14 5.08 -7.43
CA LEU A 70 0.87 4.35 -6.41
C LEU A 70 0.20 4.43 -5.04
N PHE A 71 -0.36 5.58 -4.66
CA PHE A 71 -1.13 5.72 -3.44
C PHE A 71 -2.37 4.83 -3.44
N PHE A 72 -3.13 4.81 -4.53
CA PHE A 72 -4.31 3.94 -4.66
C PHE A 72 -3.97 2.45 -4.56
N ILE A 73 -2.85 2.01 -5.14
CA ILE A 73 -2.37 0.63 -5.00
C ILE A 73 -2.14 0.29 -3.52
N GLY A 74 -1.51 1.17 -2.76
CA GLY A 74 -1.33 0.98 -1.32
C GLY A 74 -2.62 0.96 -0.51
N LEU A 75 -3.58 1.80 -0.90
CA LEU A 75 -4.90 1.85 -0.28
C LEU A 75 -5.66 0.53 -0.51
N VAL A 76 -5.59 -0.03 -1.71
CA VAL A 76 -6.14 -1.36 -2.03
C VAL A 76 -5.45 -2.43 -1.17
N LEU A 77 -4.11 -2.45 -1.11
CA LEU A 77 -3.37 -3.41 -0.28
C LEU A 77 -3.73 -3.29 1.21
N TYR A 78 -3.95 -2.07 1.71
CA TYR A 78 -4.38 -1.82 3.08
C TYR A 78 -5.79 -2.35 3.35
N LEU A 79 -6.76 -2.06 2.47
CA LEU A 79 -8.13 -2.54 2.58
C LEU A 79 -8.18 -4.08 2.57
N PHE A 80 -7.43 -4.72 1.66
CA PHE A 80 -7.31 -6.17 1.66
C PHE A 80 -6.70 -6.70 2.96
N ALA A 81 -5.66 -6.05 3.48
CA ALA A 81 -5.05 -6.47 4.73
C ALA A 81 -5.95 -6.29 5.96
N LEU A 82 -6.94 -5.38 5.91
CA LEU A 82 -7.98 -5.27 6.94
C LEU A 82 -8.98 -6.42 6.87
N THR A 83 -9.41 -6.81 5.66
CA THR A 83 -10.39 -7.89 5.44
C THR A 83 -9.92 -9.25 5.96
N PHE A 84 -8.60 -9.48 6.00
CA PHE A 84 -8.01 -10.75 6.43
C PHE A 84 -7.58 -10.80 7.91
N GLU A 85 -8.00 -9.82 8.73
CA GLU A 85 -7.88 -9.78 10.19
C GLU A 85 -6.55 -10.32 10.75
N ILE A 86 -5.53 -9.47 10.79
CA ILE A 86 -4.27 -9.82 11.47
C ILE A 86 -4.47 -9.65 12.98
N LEU A 87 -4.32 -10.74 13.72
CA LEU A 87 -4.50 -10.82 15.18
C LEU A 87 -3.61 -9.83 15.98
N ASN A 88 -2.55 -9.31 15.38
CA ASN A 88 -1.56 -8.47 16.05
C ASN A 88 -1.96 -6.97 16.03
N LYS A 89 -2.44 -6.48 17.18
CA LYS A 89 -2.82 -5.06 17.38
C LYS A 89 -1.71 -4.08 17.01
N MET A 90 -0.44 -4.40 17.30
CA MET A 90 0.70 -3.52 17.00
C MET A 90 0.88 -3.30 15.50
N ASN A 91 0.74 -4.36 14.69
CA ASN A 91 0.83 -4.26 13.24
C ASN A 91 -0.32 -3.43 12.64
N LYS A 92 -1.51 -3.50 13.24
CA LYS A 92 -2.66 -2.67 12.84
C LYS A 92 -2.37 -1.18 13.05
N PHE A 93 -1.80 -0.81 14.20
CA PHE A 93 -1.37 0.57 14.46
C PHE A 93 -0.27 1.02 13.50
N LEU A 94 0.74 0.20 13.27
CA LEU A 94 1.85 0.53 12.35
C LEU A 94 1.35 0.75 10.92
N LYS A 95 0.42 -0.08 10.42
CA LYS A 95 -0.18 0.09 9.09
C LYS A 95 -1.03 1.35 8.97
N ALA A 96 -1.83 1.66 10.00
CA ALA A 96 -2.60 2.90 10.03
C ALA A 96 -1.66 4.11 10.05
N GLY A 97 -0.62 4.06 10.89
CA GLY A 97 0.41 5.10 10.97
C GLY A 97 1.18 5.31 9.67
N SER A 98 1.58 4.23 8.98
CA SER A 98 2.24 4.32 7.68
C SER A 98 1.34 4.93 6.62
N LEU A 99 0.02 4.67 6.65
CA LEU A 99 -0.92 5.27 5.72
C LEU A 99 -1.09 6.78 5.97
N VAL A 100 -1.22 7.19 7.24
CA VAL A 100 -1.24 8.60 7.62
C VAL A 100 0.05 9.29 7.18
N PHE A 101 1.20 8.65 7.37
CA PHE A 101 2.49 9.16 6.93
C PHE A 101 2.57 9.31 5.41
N CYS A 102 2.06 8.34 4.64
CA CYS A 102 1.95 8.46 3.18
C CYS A 102 1.08 9.65 2.76
N VAL A 103 -0.04 9.90 3.45
CA VAL A 103 -0.89 11.07 3.18
C VAL A 103 -0.14 12.37 3.45
N LEU A 104 0.61 12.46 4.56
CA LEU A 104 1.45 13.64 4.85
C LEU A 104 2.51 13.86 3.77
N LEU A 105 3.16 12.80 3.31
CA LEU A 105 4.14 12.86 2.22
C LEU A 105 3.53 13.35 0.91
N ILE A 106 2.32 12.92 0.59
CA ILE A 106 1.57 13.40 -0.58
C ILE A 106 1.27 14.90 -0.44
N VAL A 107 0.84 15.36 0.74
CA VAL A 107 0.59 16.78 0.98
C VAL A 107 1.87 17.60 0.76
N VAL A 108 3.00 17.14 1.29
CA VAL A 108 4.31 17.78 1.07
C VAL A 108 4.65 17.81 -0.41
N PHE A 109 4.48 16.68 -1.12
CA PHE A 109 4.71 16.59 -2.56
C PHE A 109 3.87 17.61 -3.36
N PHE A 110 2.58 17.77 -3.03
CA PHE A 110 1.72 18.77 -3.67
C PHE A 110 2.12 20.21 -3.36
N ILE A 111 2.62 20.50 -2.16
CA ILE A 111 3.18 21.83 -1.83
C ILE A 111 4.40 22.12 -2.72
N PHE A 112 5.32 21.16 -2.87
CA PHE A 112 6.48 21.31 -3.75
C PHE A 112 6.08 21.44 -5.23
N MET A 113 5.11 20.66 -5.71
CA MET A 113 4.57 20.80 -7.05
C MET A 113 3.99 22.20 -7.29
N ARG A 114 3.17 22.71 -6.36
CA ARG A 114 2.56 24.04 -6.49
C ARG A 114 3.61 25.14 -6.57
N ASN A 115 4.58 25.13 -5.66
CA ASN A 115 5.65 26.13 -5.62
C ASN A 115 6.50 26.13 -6.91
N ASN A 116 6.69 24.97 -7.54
CA ASN A 116 7.43 24.86 -8.80
C ASN A 116 6.57 25.04 -10.06
N GLY A 117 5.25 24.87 -9.95
CA GLY A 117 4.28 25.11 -11.02
C GLY A 117 4.02 26.60 -11.27
N ASP A 118 3.97 27.41 -10.19
CA ASP A 118 3.76 28.87 -10.28
C ASP A 118 4.94 29.61 -10.94
N LEU A 119 6.14 28.99 -10.96
CA LEU A 119 7.33 29.54 -11.62
C LEU A 119 7.29 29.52 -13.16
N LYS A 120 6.17 29.08 -13.78
CA LYS A 120 6.09 28.84 -15.23
C LYS A 120 4.90 29.43 -15.99
N VAL A 121 4.11 30.33 -15.39
CA VAL A 121 3.06 31.07 -16.12
C VAL A 121 3.54 32.46 -16.55
N TYR A 122 4.76 32.55 -17.08
CA TYR A 122 5.28 33.74 -17.74
C TYR A 122 5.90 33.34 -19.08
N TYR A 123 5.06 33.07 -20.07
CA TYR A 123 5.32 33.31 -21.49
C TYR A 123 3.99 33.54 -22.21
#